data_AF-A0A1F6RFQ7-F1
#
_entry.id   AF-A0A1F6RFQ7-F1
#
_cell.length_a   1.000
_cell.length_b   1.000
_cell.length_c   1.000
_cell.angle_alpha   90.00
_cell.angle_beta   90.00
_cell.angle_gamma   90.00
#
_symmetry.space_group_name_H-M   'P 1'
#
loop_
_entity.id
_entity.type
_entity.pdbx_description
1 polymer ?
#
loop_
_entity_poly.entity_id
_entity_poly.type
_entity_poly.pdbx_seq_one_letter_code
_entity_poly.pdbx_strand_id
1 'polypeptide(L)'
;MTLRNQLNDNLLKVKDKVLKAEEAYKYCFSLIQSFFANELIDDDLNRIFALKKVEIESTYEKLEKLTDYYKAFENHKDIISGNDRTIKNTFELLIELKDEFNNLIAEIQGFAIFLENSLKEKQ
;
A
#
# COMPACT_ATOMS: atom_id res chain seq x y z
N MET A 1 22.75 -13.33 15.82
CA MET A 1 21.72 -12.27 15.73
C MET A 1 20.66 -12.59 16.78
N THR A 2 20.27 -11.63 17.63
CA THR A 2 19.28 -11.86 18.72
C THR A 2 17.85 -11.79 18.17
N LEU A 3 16.88 -12.37 18.88
CA LEU A 3 15.45 -12.26 18.52
C LEU A 3 14.97 -10.81 18.47
N ARG A 4 15.49 -9.94 19.35
CA ARG A 4 15.21 -8.51 19.33
C ARG A 4 15.75 -7.81 18.08
N ASN A 5 16.94 -8.17 17.62
CA ASN A 5 17.49 -7.61 16.37
C ASN A 5 16.66 -8.07 15.18
N GLN A 6 16.25 -9.35 15.15
CA GLN A 6 15.36 -9.87 14.11
C GLN A 6 13.99 -9.16 14.11
N LEU A 7 13.45 -8.82 15.29
CA LEU A 7 12.22 -8.00 15.41
C LEU A 7 12.38 -6.65 14.74
N ASN A 8 13.47 -5.94 15.05
CA ASN A 8 13.79 -4.66 14.43
C ASN A 8 13.91 -4.78 12.90
N ASP A 9 14.63 -5.80 12.43
CA ASP A 9 14.82 -6.02 10.99
C ASP A 9 13.49 -6.30 10.27
N ASN A 10 12.57 -7.04 10.89
CA ASN A 10 11.26 -7.30 10.30
C ASN A 10 10.37 -6.06 10.31
N LEU A 11 10.37 -5.28 11.39
CA LEU A 11 9.64 -4.01 11.46
C LEU A 11 10.12 -3.04 10.37
N LEU A 12 11.44 -2.93 10.16
CA LEU A 12 12.02 -2.14 9.08
C LEU A 12 11.58 -2.62 7.70
N LYS A 13 11.57 -3.95 7.46
CA LYS A 13 11.09 -4.50 6.19
C LYS A 13 9.62 -4.20 5.94
N VAL A 14 8.77 -4.24 6.97
CA VAL A 14 7.35 -3.86 6.82
C VAL A 14 7.23 -2.35 6.59
N LYS A 15 8.01 -1.52 7.29
CA LYS A 15 8.08 -0.07 7.06
C LYS A 15 8.38 0.28 5.61
N ASP A 16 9.37 -0.39 5.01
CA ASP A 16 9.70 -0.20 3.60
C ASP A 16 8.53 -0.55 2.67
N LYS A 17 7.68 -1.51 3.07
CA LYS A 17 6.47 -1.87 2.31
C LYS A 17 5.36 -0.85 2.48
N VAL A 18 5.17 -0.31 3.69
CA VAL A 18 4.24 0.82 3.95
C VAL A 18 4.60 1.98 3.02
N LEU A 19 5.86 2.42 3.02
CA LEU A 19 6.32 3.54 2.20
C LEU A 19 6.11 3.29 0.70
N LYS A 20 6.44 2.09 0.22
CA LYS A 20 6.22 1.72 -1.19
C LYS A 20 4.73 1.70 -1.58
N ALA A 21 3.86 1.23 -0.69
CA ALA A 21 2.42 1.23 -0.93
C ALA A 21 1.86 2.67 -0.98
N GLU A 22 2.31 3.54 -0.07
CA GLU A 22 1.96 4.97 -0.07
C GLU A 22 2.42 5.69 -1.34
N GLU A 23 3.66 5.44 -1.78
CA GLU A 23 4.21 6.00 -3.02
C GLU A 23 3.44 5.52 -4.25
N ALA A 24 3.18 4.22 -4.34
CA ALA A 24 2.41 3.64 -5.44
C ALA A 24 0.99 4.22 -5.49
N TYR A 25 0.34 4.37 -4.33
CA TYR A 25 -0.99 4.98 -4.25
C TYR A 25 -0.98 6.43 -4.75
N LYS A 26 -0.05 7.26 -4.24
CA LYS A 26 0.09 8.67 -4.67
C LYS A 26 0.30 8.78 -6.17
N TYR A 27 1.12 7.91 -6.74
CA TYR A 27 1.34 7.86 -8.18
C TYR A 27 0.05 7.55 -8.94
N CYS A 28 -0.65 6.47 -8.56
CA CYS A 28 -1.91 6.08 -9.20
C CYS A 28 -2.98 7.17 -9.11
N PHE A 29 -3.09 7.84 -7.96
CA PHE A 29 -4.00 8.95 -7.75
C PHE A 29 -3.65 10.16 -8.64
N SER A 30 -2.36 10.46 -8.81
CA SER A 30 -1.91 11.55 -9.68
C SER A 30 -2.24 11.31 -11.16
N LEU A 31 -2.22 10.05 -11.63
CA LEU A 31 -2.65 9.70 -13.00
C LEU A 31 -4.14 9.98 -13.19
N ILE A 32 -4.96 9.61 -12.20
CA ILE A 32 -6.41 9.87 -12.23
C ILE A 32 -6.69 11.38 -12.22
N GLN A 33 -6.02 12.15 -11.38
CA GLN A 33 -6.17 13.60 -11.35
C GLN A 33 -5.76 14.25 -12.68
N SER A 34 -4.63 13.80 -13.25
CA SER A 34 -4.15 14.29 -14.55
C SER A 34 -5.13 14.01 -15.67
N PHE A 35 -5.80 12.84 -15.65
CA PHE A 35 -6.86 12.53 -16.59
C PHE A 35 -8.02 13.52 -16.50
N PHE A 36 -8.57 13.74 -15.30
CA PHE A 36 -9.72 14.62 -15.10
C PHE A 36 -9.41 16.11 -15.30
N ALA A 37 -8.13 16.51 -15.31
CA ALA A 37 -7.70 17.86 -15.61
C ALA A 37 -7.73 18.19 -17.11
N ASN A 38 -7.82 17.19 -18.01
CA ASN A 38 -7.90 17.42 -19.45
C ASN A 38 -9.34 17.76 -19.88
N GLU A 39 -9.52 18.78 -20.70
CA GLU A 39 -10.86 19.29 -21.09
C GLU A 39 -11.51 18.53 -22.26
N LEU A 40 -10.77 17.65 -22.94
CA LEU A 40 -11.24 16.84 -24.06
C LEU A 40 -11.33 15.38 -23.62
N ILE A 41 -12.46 14.98 -23.02
CA ILE A 41 -12.66 13.62 -22.54
C ILE A 41 -13.84 12.97 -23.26
N ASP A 42 -13.56 11.78 -23.79
CA ASP A 42 -14.54 10.82 -24.31
C ASP A 42 -15.39 10.26 -23.16
N ASP A 43 -16.72 10.28 -23.28
CA ASP A 43 -17.68 9.89 -22.24
C ASP A 43 -17.42 8.48 -21.68
N ASP A 44 -16.99 7.55 -22.54
CA ASP A 44 -16.70 6.16 -22.11
C ASP A 44 -15.45 6.10 -21.23
N LEU A 45 -14.41 6.86 -21.56
CA LEU A 45 -13.18 6.93 -20.76
C LEU A 45 -13.43 7.66 -19.45
N ASN A 46 -14.26 8.70 -19.46
CA ASN A 46 -14.68 9.41 -18.26
C ASN A 46 -15.31 8.43 -17.26
N ARG A 47 -16.22 7.58 -17.73
CA ARG A 47 -16.86 6.56 -16.91
C ARG A 47 -15.86 5.52 -16.37
N ILE A 48 -14.91 5.07 -17.18
CA ILE A 48 -13.86 4.12 -16.75
C ILE A 48 -13.00 4.74 -15.64
N PHE A 49 -12.51 5.96 -15.83
CA PHE A 49 -11.67 6.63 -14.83
C PHE A 49 -12.44 6.99 -13.56
N ALA A 50 -13.74 7.32 -13.65
CA ALA A 50 -14.58 7.53 -12.48
C ALA A 50 -14.74 6.25 -11.66
N LEU A 51 -14.92 5.09 -12.30
CA LEU A 51 -14.93 3.80 -11.62
C LEU A 51 -13.57 3.50 -10.98
N LYS A 52 -12.46 3.73 -11.70
CA LYS A 52 -11.11 3.53 -11.16
C LYS A 52 -10.78 4.45 -9.99
N LYS A 53 -11.33 5.67 -9.97
CA LYS A 53 -11.24 6.57 -8.83
C LYS A 53 -11.89 5.98 -7.57
N VAL A 54 -13.08 5.39 -7.70
CA VAL A 54 -13.73 4.71 -6.57
C VAL A 54 -12.91 3.50 -6.10
N GLU A 55 -12.38 2.71 -7.05
CA GLU A 55 -11.52 1.56 -6.71
C GLU A 55 -10.26 2.00 -5.95
N ILE A 56 -9.55 3.03 -6.43
CA ILE A 56 -8.32 3.48 -5.76
C ILE A 56 -8.59 4.10 -4.38
N GLU A 57 -9.72 4.78 -4.19
CA GLU A 57 -10.16 5.28 -2.89
C GLU A 57 -10.42 4.12 -1.91
N SER A 58 -11.06 3.03 -2.36
CA SER A 58 -11.20 1.82 -1.53
C SER A 58 -9.84 1.18 -1.21
N THR A 59 -8.91 1.15 -2.17
CA THR A 59 -7.54 0.67 -1.95
C THR A 59 -6.80 1.53 -0.92
N TYR A 60 -7.06 2.84 -0.87
CA TYR A 60 -6.52 3.74 0.16
C TYR A 60 -7.03 3.40 1.56
N GLU A 61 -8.33 3.15 1.72
CA GLU A 61 -8.88 2.77 3.03
C GLU A 61 -8.25 1.47 3.54
N LYS A 62 -7.95 0.52 2.65
CA LYS A 62 -7.20 -0.70 3.00
C LYS A 62 -5.77 -0.34 3.45
N LEU A 63 -5.07 0.51 2.70
CA LEU A 63 -3.73 0.98 3.04
C LEU A 63 -3.69 1.62 4.44
N GLU A 64 -4.64 2.48 4.76
CA GLU A 64 -4.73 3.13 6.08
C GLU A 64 -4.86 2.09 7.20
N LYS A 65 -5.78 1.12 7.06
CA LYS A 65 -5.98 0.06 8.05
C LYS A 65 -4.72 -0.76 8.29
N LEU A 66 -4.03 -1.17 7.22
CA LEU A 66 -2.77 -1.92 7.34
C LEU A 66 -1.66 -1.09 7.99
N THR A 67 -1.61 0.20 7.66
CA THR A 67 -0.64 1.13 8.23
C THR A 67 -0.89 1.33 9.73
N ASP A 68 -2.15 1.39 10.15
CA ASP A 68 -2.51 1.48 11.57
C ASP A 68 -2.18 0.19 12.33
N TYR A 69 -2.36 -0.98 11.73
CA TYR A 69 -1.87 -2.24 12.30
C TYR A 69 -0.34 -2.24 12.43
N TYR A 70 0.39 -1.79 11.41
CA TYR A 70 1.85 -1.63 11.50
C TYR A 70 2.26 -0.69 12.66
N LYS A 71 1.63 0.48 12.76
CA LYS A 71 1.89 1.44 13.85
C LYS A 71 1.63 0.85 15.23
N ALA A 72 0.64 -0.05 15.37
CA ALA A 72 0.40 -0.73 16.63
C ALA A 72 1.61 -1.58 17.08
N PHE A 73 2.29 -2.26 16.16
CA PHE A 73 3.53 -2.99 16.47
C PHE A 73 4.66 -2.07 16.88
N GLU A 74 4.85 -0.95 16.17
CA GLU A 74 5.88 0.04 16.50
C GLU A 74 5.63 0.66 17.88
N ASN A 75 4.39 1.04 18.18
CA ASN A 75 4.01 1.68 19.44
C ASN A 75 4.17 0.76 20.66
N HIS A 76 4.01 -0.55 20.49
CA HIS A 76 4.11 -1.55 21.57
C HIS A 76 5.39 -2.39 21.51
N LYS A 77 6.38 -1.94 20.72
CA LYS A 77 7.63 -2.66 20.47
C LYS A 77 8.38 -3.06 21.74
N ASP A 78 8.42 -2.18 22.73
CA ASP A 78 9.12 -2.46 23.99
C ASP A 78 8.47 -3.61 24.75
N ILE A 79 7.13 -3.65 24.79
CA ILE A 79 6.35 -4.72 25.41
C ILE A 79 6.58 -6.04 24.65
N ILE A 80 6.53 -5.99 23.32
CA ILE A 80 6.76 -7.15 22.45
C ILE A 80 8.17 -7.73 22.68
N SER A 81 9.17 -6.87 22.79
CA SER A 81 10.58 -7.25 22.97
C SER A 81 10.91 -7.81 24.37
N GLY A 82 9.96 -7.72 25.30
CA GLY A 82 10.12 -8.16 26.69
C GLY A 82 10.20 -9.68 26.87
N ASN A 83 9.69 -10.47 25.93
CA ASN A 83 9.71 -11.94 26.01
C ASN A 83 9.85 -12.59 24.63
N ASP A 84 10.76 -13.57 24.51
CA ASP A 84 11.02 -14.34 23.30
C ASP A 84 9.79 -15.02 22.70
N ARG A 85 8.85 -15.49 23.52
CA ARG A 85 7.59 -16.07 23.02
C ARG A 85 6.75 -15.03 22.28
N THR A 86 6.65 -13.82 22.84
CA THR A 86 5.91 -12.72 22.22
C THR A 86 6.58 -12.25 20.95
N ILE A 87 7.92 -12.19 20.92
CA ILE A 87 8.68 -11.87 19.71
C ILE A 87 8.38 -12.87 18.59
N LYS A 88 8.39 -14.17 18.89
CA LYS A 88 8.11 -15.23 17.89
C LYS A 88 6.70 -15.12 17.32
N ASN A 89 5.69 -14.98 18.18
CA ASN A 89 4.31 -14.78 17.71
C ASN A 89 4.18 -13.50 16.86
N THR A 90 4.90 -12.44 17.23
CA THR A 90 4.89 -11.18 16.47
C THR A 90 5.53 -11.36 15.08
N PHE A 91 6.51 -12.25 14.92
CA PHE A 91 7.08 -12.51 13.60
C PHE A 91 6.08 -13.07 12.61
N GLU A 92 5.24 -14.01 13.04
CA GLU A 92 4.20 -14.59 12.19
C GLU A 92 3.25 -13.49 11.69
N LEU A 93 2.80 -12.63 12.61
CA LEU A 93 1.92 -11.50 12.27
C LEU A 93 2.60 -10.47 11.36
N LEU A 94 3.90 -10.17 11.58
CA LEU A 94 4.64 -9.25 10.71
C LEU A 94 4.87 -9.84 9.30
N ILE A 95 4.98 -11.16 9.18
CA ILE A 95 5.08 -11.83 7.87
C ILE A 95 3.76 -11.70 7.13
N GLU A 96 2.64 -12.01 7.79
CA GLU A 96 1.30 -11.86 7.20
C GLU A 96 1.05 -10.41 6.76
N LEU A 97 1.32 -9.45 7.64
CA LEU A 97 1.16 -8.02 7.33
C LEU A 97 2.02 -7.59 6.14
N LYS A 98 3.27 -8.06 6.06
CA LYS A 98 4.16 -7.79 4.93
C LYS A 98 3.58 -8.35 3.63
N ASP A 99 2.98 -9.53 3.66
CA ASP A 99 2.39 -10.17 2.48
C ASP A 99 1.10 -9.46 2.05
N GLU A 100 0.29 -8.97 2.98
CA GLU A 100 -0.84 -8.09 2.70
C GLU A 100 -0.40 -6.80 2.01
N PHE A 101 0.67 -6.16 2.48
CA PHE A 101 1.25 -5.01 1.79
C PHE A 101 1.78 -5.35 0.39
N ASN A 102 2.41 -6.52 0.20
CA ASN A 102 2.87 -6.93 -1.12
C ASN A 102 1.69 -7.09 -2.11
N ASN A 103 0.61 -7.70 -1.67
CA ASN A 103 -0.61 -7.86 -2.47
C ASN A 103 -1.22 -6.49 -2.81
N LEU A 104 -1.30 -5.58 -1.83
CA LEU A 104 -1.80 -4.23 -2.03
C LEU A 104 -0.96 -3.43 -3.03
N ILE A 105 0.37 -3.53 -2.94
CA ILE A 105 1.29 -2.90 -3.89
C ILE A 105 1.06 -3.44 -5.31
N ALA A 106 0.90 -4.76 -5.47
CA ALA A 106 0.64 -5.36 -6.76
C ALA A 106 -0.71 -4.90 -7.37
N GLU A 107 -1.75 -4.79 -6.54
CA GLU A 107 -3.06 -4.24 -6.94
C GLU A 107 -2.92 -2.80 -7.46
N ILE A 108 -2.28 -1.93 -6.69
CA ILE A 108 -2.07 -0.52 -7.05
C ILE A 108 -1.22 -0.38 -8.33
N GLN A 109 -0.15 -1.18 -8.46
CA GLN A 109 0.69 -1.18 -9.64
C GLN A 109 -0.07 -1.63 -10.89
N GLY A 110 -0.94 -2.64 -10.75
CA GLY A 110 -1.83 -3.08 -11.83
C GLY A 110 -2.76 -1.95 -12.29
N PHE A 111 -3.32 -1.17 -11.36
CA PHE A 111 -4.11 0.00 -11.69
C PHE A 111 -3.30 1.08 -12.39
N ALA A 112 -2.11 1.41 -11.90
CA ALA A 112 -1.26 2.42 -12.52
C ALA A 112 -0.91 2.06 -13.98
N ILE A 113 -0.54 0.81 -14.25
CA ILE A 113 -0.26 0.32 -15.62
C ILE A 113 -1.49 0.48 -16.52
N PHE A 114 -2.67 0.10 -16.03
CA PHE A 114 -3.90 0.25 -16.78
C PHE A 114 -4.19 1.72 -17.14
N LEU A 115 -4.06 2.62 -16.15
CA LEU A 115 -4.31 4.05 -16.34
C LEU A 115 -3.31 4.67 -17.31
N GLU A 116 -2.02 4.34 -17.19
CA GLU A 116 -0.99 4.81 -18.11
C GLU A 116 -1.26 4.40 -19.56
N ASN A 117 -1.63 3.15 -19.79
CA ASN A 117 -1.92 2.66 -21.14
C ASN A 117 -3.15 3.35 -21.71
N SER A 118 -4.19 3.52 -20.90
CA SER A 118 -5.42 4.24 -21.28
C SER A 118 -5.15 5.70 -21.67
N LEU A 119 -4.16 6.34 -21.03
CA LEU A 119 -3.73 7.70 -21.34
C LEU A 119 -2.86 7.77 -22.61
N LYS A 120 -1.97 6.80 -22.82
CA LYS A 120 -1.06 6.76 -23.98
C LYS A 120 -1.78 6.51 -25.30
N GLU A 121 -2.84 5.69 -25.31
CA GLU A 121 -3.63 5.42 -26.53
C GLU A 121 -4.39 6.64 -27.07
N LYS A 122 -4.41 7.76 -26.33
CA LYS A 122 -5.13 9.00 -26.67
C LYS A 122 -4.23 10.20 -27.00
N GLN A 123 -2.90 10.03 -26.95
CA GLN A 123 -1.91 11.03 -27.40
C GLN A 123 -1.47 10.75 -28.84
#